data_AF-A0A938IP17-F1
#
_entry.id   AF-A0A938IP17-F1
#
_cell.length_a   1.000
_cell.length_b   1.000
_cell.length_c   1.000
_cell.angle_alpha   90.00
_cell.angle_beta   90.00
_cell.angle_gamma   90.00
#
_symmetry.space_group_name_H-M   'P 1'
#
loop_
_entity.id
_entity.type
_entity.pdbx_description
1 polymer ?
#
loop_
_entity_poly.entity_id
_entity_poly.type
_entity_poly.pdbx_seq_one_letter_code
_entity_poly.pdbx_strand_id
1 'polypeptide(L)'
;MRAGRMFLLVLIGAVLLCAAAAAAPAAGRTSAPTTPADGSPQSDGWPAPVPGFKAPLPGEHPRLLFRKTDIASLKARAKTPEGQAIIKRLRVCLNGSDGESMPEKFGVKGPVDKDGAGPLEGAPPGIFIFSHVAGYGMLYVLTGDKKYADPGRECMEKSLEGYRDRDQRYSFKAPYGALRAGPSLGWTALGYDLCYDGWDDAYRRKVADAIQNYNEGKWMSLEELARGARQRPGSSAGLPMRNFPAGIRTSFMLTPAPRSRTISACAAGADSAPAASLTASDMYSSAASVGRLCFPCCRVVDALMT
;
A
#
# COMPACT_ATOMS: atom_id res chain seq x y z
N MET A 1 -2.94 -65.70 -16.67
CA MET A 1 -4.31 -65.33 -17.08
C MET A 1 -5.10 -64.88 -15.86
N ARG A 2 -5.85 -63.77 -15.99
CA ARG A 2 -7.00 -63.32 -15.17
C ARG A 2 -6.83 -63.06 -13.66
N ALA A 3 -6.92 -61.79 -13.29
CA ALA A 3 -7.93 -61.22 -12.35
C ALA A 3 -7.53 -59.74 -12.07
N GLY A 4 -8.27 -58.68 -12.40
CA GLY A 4 -9.65 -58.56 -12.86
C GLY A 4 -10.54 -57.93 -11.78
N ARG A 5 -10.77 -56.61 -11.92
CA ARG A 5 -11.98 -55.87 -11.50
C ARG A 5 -12.26 -55.71 -10.01
N MET A 6 -11.90 -54.56 -9.44
CA MET A 6 -12.58 -54.04 -8.25
C MET A 6 -12.44 -52.52 -8.08
N PHE A 7 -12.79 -51.72 -9.10
CA PHE A 7 -12.94 -50.26 -8.93
C PHE A 7 -13.98 -49.71 -9.91
N LEU A 8 -15.25 -50.07 -9.67
CA LEU A 8 -16.41 -49.48 -10.34
C LEU A 8 -17.60 -49.63 -9.40
N LEU A 9 -17.80 -48.69 -8.46
CA LEU A 9 -19.06 -48.42 -7.73
C LEU A 9 -18.89 -47.36 -6.63
N VAL A 10 -18.57 -46.11 -6.98
CA VAL A 10 -19.00 -44.91 -6.21
C VAL A 10 -19.17 -43.74 -7.20
N LEU A 11 -20.04 -43.95 -8.20
CA LEU A 11 -20.60 -42.94 -9.08
C LEU A 11 -22.08 -43.27 -9.08
N ILE A 12 -22.89 -42.49 -8.34
CA ILE A 12 -24.37 -42.36 -8.32
C ILE A 12 -24.73 -41.91 -6.89
N GLY A 13 -24.96 -40.62 -6.72
CA GLY A 13 -25.45 -40.05 -5.46
C GLY A 13 -25.32 -38.53 -5.43
N ALA A 14 -26.46 -37.84 -5.56
CA ALA A 14 -26.65 -36.38 -5.49
C ALA A 14 -26.57 -35.60 -6.83
N VAL A 15 -27.34 -36.05 -7.82
CA VAL A 15 -28.05 -35.14 -8.75
C VAL A 15 -29.46 -34.95 -8.16
N LEU A 16 -30.02 -33.74 -8.32
CA LEU A 16 -31.26 -33.20 -7.72
C LEU A 16 -31.10 -32.48 -6.37
N LEU A 17 -30.71 -31.22 -6.43
CA LEU A 17 -31.22 -30.21 -5.50
C LEU A 17 -31.69 -28.97 -6.28
N CYS A 18 -33.00 -28.91 -6.46
CA CYS A 18 -33.89 -27.76 -6.63
C CYS A 18 -33.37 -26.52 -7.36
N ALA A 19 -33.68 -26.45 -8.66
CA ALA A 19 -33.89 -25.19 -9.36
C ALA A 19 -35.29 -24.64 -9.00
N ALA A 20 -35.33 -23.58 -8.19
CA ALA A 20 -36.52 -22.75 -7.98
C ALA A 20 -36.08 -21.31 -7.72
N ALA A 21 -35.66 -20.60 -8.77
CA ALA A 21 -35.49 -19.15 -8.74
C ALA A 21 -36.80 -18.50 -9.20
N ALA A 22 -37.59 -18.03 -8.23
CA ALA A 22 -38.80 -17.26 -8.47
C ALA A 22 -38.43 -15.91 -9.09
N ALA A 23 -39.07 -15.59 -10.22
CA ALA A 23 -39.02 -14.28 -10.85
C ALA A 23 -39.77 -13.27 -9.97
N ALA A 24 -39.05 -12.29 -9.43
CA ALA A 24 -39.66 -11.12 -8.79
C ALA A 24 -40.11 -10.12 -9.86
N PRO A 25 -41.32 -9.52 -9.74
CA PRO A 25 -41.79 -8.52 -10.68
C PRO A 25 -40.98 -7.22 -10.53
N ALA A 26 -40.63 -6.63 -11.68
CA ALA A 26 -40.02 -5.32 -11.79
C ALA A 26 -41.00 -4.24 -11.31
N ALA A 27 -40.86 -3.82 -10.05
CA ALA A 27 -41.53 -2.63 -9.54
C ALA A 27 -40.93 -1.39 -10.22
N GLY A 28 -41.79 -0.64 -10.93
CA GLY A 28 -41.44 0.60 -11.61
C GLY A 28 -40.82 1.61 -10.65
N ARG A 29 -39.69 2.18 -11.04
CA ARG A 29 -39.10 3.35 -10.39
C ARG A 29 -39.96 4.56 -10.73
N THR A 30 -40.81 4.96 -9.80
CA THR A 30 -41.38 6.31 -9.79
C THR A 30 -40.26 7.29 -9.50
N SER A 31 -40.03 8.20 -10.44
CA SER A 31 -39.12 9.34 -10.26
C SER A 31 -39.61 10.16 -9.06
N ALA A 32 -38.81 10.21 -8.01
CA ALA A 32 -39.06 11.07 -6.87
C ALA A 32 -39.08 12.55 -7.34
N PRO A 33 -39.94 13.39 -6.75
CA PRO A 33 -40.02 14.80 -7.07
C PRO A 33 -38.68 15.48 -6.78
N THR A 34 -38.18 16.23 -7.75
CA THR A 34 -36.99 17.08 -7.64
C THR A 34 -37.25 18.17 -6.61
N THR A 35 -36.80 17.95 -5.37
CA THR A 35 -36.74 19.00 -4.35
C THR A 35 -35.78 20.11 -4.81
N PRO A 36 -36.13 21.40 -4.68
CA PRO A 36 -35.30 22.49 -5.16
C PRO A 36 -34.06 22.69 -4.28
N ALA A 37 -32.92 22.89 -4.94
CA ALA A 37 -31.77 23.70 -4.52
C ALA A 37 -31.50 23.77 -3.00
N ASP A 38 -31.08 22.63 -2.44
CA ASP A 38 -30.65 22.57 -1.06
C ASP A 38 -29.38 23.42 -0.89
N GLY A 39 -29.40 24.34 0.07
CA GLY A 39 -28.28 25.15 0.54
C GLY A 39 -27.25 24.30 1.28
N SER A 40 -26.90 23.17 0.67
CA SER A 40 -25.86 22.26 1.12
C SER A 40 -24.60 23.09 1.33
N PRO A 41 -24.06 23.14 2.56
CA PRO A 41 -22.82 23.87 2.81
C PRO A 41 -21.82 23.38 1.79
N GLN A 42 -21.26 24.31 1.00
CA GLN A 42 -20.14 24.00 0.14
C GLN A 42 -19.18 23.19 1.01
N SER A 43 -19.02 21.91 0.69
CA SER A 43 -18.11 21.05 1.44
C SER A 43 -16.77 21.77 1.42
N ASP A 44 -16.31 22.25 2.58
CA ASP A 44 -15.02 22.92 2.71
C ASP A 44 -14.02 22.09 1.92
N GLY A 45 -13.57 22.65 0.78
CA GLY A 45 -13.04 21.86 -0.32
C GLY A 45 -12.03 20.85 0.17
N TRP A 46 -12.21 19.57 -0.18
CA TRP A 46 -11.27 18.53 0.23
C TRP A 46 -9.85 18.89 -0.24
N PRO A 47 -8.83 18.81 0.64
CA PRO A 47 -8.88 18.34 2.02
C PRO A 47 -9.39 19.40 3.03
N ALA A 48 -10.33 19.01 3.89
CA ALA A 48 -10.81 19.87 4.98
C ALA A 48 -9.80 19.90 6.15
N PRO A 49 -9.63 21.04 6.85
CA PRO A 49 -8.84 21.10 8.06
C PRO A 49 -9.33 20.10 9.11
N VAL A 50 -8.42 19.32 9.70
CA VAL A 50 -8.76 18.38 10.78
C VAL A 50 -8.59 19.11 12.13
N PRO A 51 -9.66 19.30 12.92
CA PRO A 51 -9.56 19.97 14.22
C PRO A 51 -8.53 19.29 15.13
N GLY A 52 -7.64 20.10 15.72
CA GLY A 52 -6.59 19.59 16.61
C GLY A 52 -5.42 18.90 15.90
N PHE A 53 -5.34 18.94 14.56
CA PHE A 53 -4.19 18.43 13.83
C PHE A 53 -2.91 19.13 14.27
N LYS A 54 -1.92 18.34 14.70
CA LYS A 54 -0.57 18.81 15.04
C LYS A 54 0.38 18.32 13.95
N ALA A 55 1.03 19.27 13.29
CA ALA A 55 2.03 18.94 12.28
C ALA A 55 3.18 18.10 12.88
N PRO A 56 3.72 17.14 12.12
CA PRO A 56 4.93 16.43 12.49
C PRO A 56 6.11 17.32 12.83
N LEU A 57 6.82 16.99 13.93
CA LEU A 57 8.07 17.66 14.24
C LEU A 57 9.17 17.21 13.26
N PRO A 58 10.14 18.10 12.95
CA PRO A 58 11.35 17.71 12.22
C PRO A 58 12.03 16.50 12.86
N GLY A 59 12.37 15.50 12.04
CA GLY A 59 13.04 14.27 12.51
C GLY A 59 12.14 13.31 13.30
N GLU A 60 10.84 13.57 13.42
CA GLU A 60 9.93 12.65 14.12
C GLU A 60 9.50 11.49 13.22
N HIS A 61 9.67 10.26 13.70
CA HIS A 61 9.28 9.02 13.04
C HIS A 61 8.77 7.99 14.05
N PRO A 62 7.79 7.13 13.74
CA PRO A 62 6.95 7.15 12.54
C PRO A 62 6.04 8.39 12.50
N ARG A 63 5.68 8.82 11.28
CA ARG A 63 4.79 9.97 11.07
C ARG A 63 3.86 9.85 9.87
N LEU A 64 3.99 8.82 9.03
CA LEU A 64 3.18 8.70 7.82
C LEU A 64 1.77 8.17 8.11
N LEU A 65 1.64 7.15 8.95
CA LEU A 65 0.34 6.53 9.28
C LEU A 65 -0.11 6.80 10.71
N PHE A 66 0.84 6.91 11.63
CA PHE A 66 0.63 7.13 13.05
C PHE A 66 1.86 7.81 13.65
N ARG A 67 1.73 8.27 14.89
CA ARG A 67 2.74 9.04 15.62
C ARG A 67 3.28 8.22 16.79
N LYS A 68 4.38 8.66 17.41
CA LYS A 68 4.95 7.97 18.59
C LYS A 68 3.94 7.82 19.73
N THR A 69 3.04 8.79 19.89
CA THR A 69 1.97 8.76 20.91
C THR A 69 0.98 7.61 20.72
N ASP A 70 0.84 7.10 19.50
CA ASP A 70 -0.15 6.07 19.16
C ASP A 70 0.39 4.66 19.38
N ILE A 71 1.72 4.50 19.53
CA ILE A 71 2.40 3.21 19.63
C ILE A 71 1.89 2.39 20.82
N ALA A 72 1.60 3.02 21.97
CA ALA A 72 1.08 2.30 23.13
C ALA A 72 -0.29 1.65 22.84
N SER A 73 -1.17 2.37 22.14
CA SER A 73 -2.48 1.86 21.71
C SER A 73 -2.31 0.73 20.69
N LEU A 74 -1.42 0.90 19.70
CA LEU A 74 -1.13 -0.15 18.70
C LEU A 74 -0.59 -1.43 19.35
N LYS A 75 0.30 -1.31 20.34
CA LYS A 75 0.81 -2.45 21.11
C LYS A 75 -0.29 -3.11 21.94
N ALA A 76 -1.27 -2.36 22.45
CA ALA A 76 -2.42 -2.93 23.15
C ALA A 76 -3.32 -3.70 22.16
N ARG A 77 -3.61 -3.13 21.00
CA ARG A 77 -4.38 -3.79 19.92
C ARG A 77 -3.70 -5.05 19.42
N ALA A 78 -2.38 -5.02 19.26
CA ALA A 78 -1.58 -6.18 18.88
C ALA A 78 -1.73 -7.36 19.84
N LYS A 79 -2.08 -7.13 21.12
CA LYS A 79 -2.26 -8.19 22.13
C LYS A 79 -3.65 -8.83 22.11
N THR A 80 -4.62 -8.28 21.37
CA THR A 80 -5.94 -8.91 21.23
C THR A 80 -5.85 -10.17 20.36
N PRO A 81 -6.81 -11.10 20.44
CA PRO A 81 -6.82 -12.29 19.57
C PRO A 81 -6.78 -11.94 18.08
N GLU A 82 -7.49 -10.87 17.67
CA GLU A 82 -7.45 -10.35 16.31
C GLU A 82 -6.08 -9.78 15.93
N GLY A 83 -5.50 -8.93 16.79
CA GLY A 83 -4.17 -8.36 16.57
C GLY A 83 -3.10 -9.43 16.43
N GLN A 84 -3.16 -10.48 17.25
CA GLN A 84 -2.26 -11.63 17.17
C GLN A 84 -2.44 -12.42 15.87
N ALA A 85 -3.67 -12.62 15.39
CA ALA A 85 -3.92 -13.26 14.10
C ALA A 85 -3.35 -12.43 12.93
N ILE A 86 -3.49 -11.11 12.99
CA ILE A 86 -2.92 -10.17 12.02
C ILE A 86 -1.39 -10.25 12.01
N ILE A 87 -0.75 -10.21 13.18
CA ILE A 87 0.72 -10.32 13.32
C ILE A 87 1.23 -11.69 12.84
N LYS A 88 0.53 -12.77 13.17
CA LYS A 88 0.86 -14.11 12.67
C LYS A 88 0.80 -14.16 11.15
N ARG A 89 -0.23 -13.54 10.54
CA ARG A 89 -0.34 -13.45 9.08
C ARG A 89 0.78 -12.62 8.48
N LEU A 90 1.13 -11.49 9.10
CA LEU A 90 2.25 -10.64 8.66
C LEU A 90 3.55 -11.45 8.59
N ARG A 91 3.88 -12.17 9.66
CA ARG A 91 5.08 -13.03 9.74
C ARG A 91 5.17 -14.03 8.59
N VAL A 92 4.08 -14.74 8.31
CA VAL A 92 4.01 -15.65 7.15
C VAL A 92 4.17 -14.90 5.82
N CYS A 93 3.67 -13.67 5.69
CA CYS A 93 3.81 -12.90 4.46
C CYS A 93 5.25 -12.43 4.20
N LEU A 94 6.03 -12.23 5.25
CA LEU A 94 7.41 -11.77 5.17
C LEU A 94 8.33 -12.85 4.61
N ASN A 95 8.50 -13.97 5.32
CA ASN A 95 9.46 -15.02 4.94
C ASN A 95 8.82 -16.39 4.70
N GLY A 96 7.49 -16.48 4.73
CA GLY A 96 6.78 -17.76 4.59
C GLY A 96 6.63 -18.52 5.91
N SER A 97 7.20 -18.03 7.01
CA SER A 97 7.22 -18.70 8.30
C SER A 97 6.99 -17.72 9.47
N ASP A 98 8.03 -17.39 10.22
CA ASP A 98 8.01 -16.68 11.50
C ASP A 98 8.27 -15.17 11.39
N GLY A 99 8.60 -14.66 10.20
CA GLY A 99 8.93 -13.26 9.95
C GLY A 99 10.21 -12.78 10.65
N GLU A 100 11.13 -13.67 11.02
CA GLU A 100 12.37 -13.30 11.73
C GLU A 100 13.61 -13.27 10.82
N SER A 101 13.50 -13.84 9.61
CA SER A 101 14.56 -13.84 8.59
C SER A 101 14.07 -13.18 7.30
N MET A 102 15.00 -12.87 6.40
CA MET A 102 14.69 -12.40 5.05
C MET A 102 13.99 -13.47 4.19
N PRO A 103 13.22 -13.06 3.16
CA PRO A 103 12.83 -13.94 2.06
C PRO A 103 14.07 -14.50 1.34
N GLU A 104 14.04 -15.78 0.98
CA GLU A 104 15.15 -16.43 0.25
C GLU A 104 15.03 -16.28 -1.28
N LYS A 105 13.82 -15.99 -1.76
CA LYS A 105 13.51 -15.91 -3.20
C LYS A 105 13.24 -14.47 -3.60
N PHE A 106 13.76 -14.08 -4.75
CA PHE A 106 13.68 -12.71 -5.26
C PHE A 106 13.14 -12.68 -6.69
N GLY A 107 12.53 -11.54 -7.06
CA GLY A 107 12.17 -11.25 -8.44
C GLY A 107 13.39 -11.01 -9.34
N VAL A 108 13.12 -10.77 -10.62
CA VAL A 108 14.17 -10.33 -11.57
C VAL A 108 14.47 -8.84 -11.38
N LYS A 109 15.70 -8.43 -11.67
CA LYS A 109 16.10 -7.01 -11.72
C LYS A 109 15.86 -6.41 -13.10
N GLY A 110 15.76 -5.09 -13.16
CA GLY A 110 15.80 -4.33 -14.42
C GLY A 110 14.43 -4.05 -15.04
N PRO A 111 14.39 -3.40 -16.22
CA PRO A 111 13.14 -3.06 -16.91
C PRO A 111 12.37 -4.33 -17.34
N VAL A 112 11.06 -4.19 -17.57
CA VAL A 112 10.23 -5.23 -18.18
C VAL A 112 9.65 -4.71 -19.48
N ASP A 113 9.76 -5.52 -20.54
CA ASP A 113 9.39 -5.11 -21.90
C ASP A 113 7.89 -5.29 -22.19
N LYS A 114 7.19 -6.02 -21.33
CA LYS A 114 5.77 -6.33 -21.49
C LYS A 114 4.98 -6.16 -20.20
N ASP A 115 3.73 -5.72 -20.34
CA ASP A 115 2.76 -5.72 -19.25
C ASP A 115 2.43 -7.17 -18.85
N GLY A 116 2.04 -7.34 -17.60
CA GLY A 116 1.72 -8.63 -16.97
C GLY A 116 2.49 -8.84 -15.68
N ALA A 117 1.90 -9.61 -14.76
CA ALA A 117 2.46 -9.85 -13.42
C ALA A 117 3.74 -10.71 -13.42
N GLY A 118 4.03 -11.40 -14.52
CA GLY A 118 5.28 -12.14 -14.69
C GLY A 118 5.25 -13.54 -14.07
N PRO A 119 6.40 -14.23 -14.02
CA PRO A 119 6.48 -15.64 -13.65
C PRO A 119 6.18 -15.91 -12.16
N LEU A 120 6.13 -14.87 -11.33
CA LEU A 120 5.97 -14.99 -9.90
C LEU A 120 4.54 -14.73 -9.40
N GLU A 121 3.58 -14.39 -10.26
CA GLU A 121 2.21 -14.02 -9.86
C GLU A 121 1.56 -15.00 -8.85
N GLY A 122 1.77 -16.30 -9.05
CA GLY A 122 1.25 -17.37 -8.20
C GLY A 122 2.18 -17.85 -7.08
N ALA A 123 3.32 -17.17 -6.87
CA ALA A 123 4.30 -17.60 -5.86
C ALA A 123 3.69 -17.54 -4.45
N PRO A 124 4.02 -18.52 -3.59
CA PRO A 124 3.56 -18.53 -2.21
C PRO A 124 4.13 -17.33 -1.41
N PRO A 125 3.58 -17.04 -0.22
CA PRO A 125 4.19 -16.11 0.73
C PRO A 125 5.67 -16.44 1.00
N GLY A 126 6.46 -15.44 1.40
CA GLY A 126 7.90 -15.62 1.64
C GLY A 126 8.79 -15.40 0.42
N ILE A 127 8.23 -14.92 -0.68
CA ILE A 127 9.01 -14.32 -1.78
C ILE A 127 9.14 -12.82 -1.54
N PHE A 128 10.31 -12.26 -1.83
CA PHE A 128 10.56 -10.83 -1.70
C PHE A 128 9.53 -10.00 -2.46
N ILE A 129 8.98 -9.00 -1.78
CA ILE A 129 8.14 -7.95 -2.35
C ILE A 129 8.57 -6.58 -1.81
N PHE A 130 8.37 -5.52 -2.58
CA PHE A 130 8.87 -4.18 -2.19
C PHE A 130 8.21 -3.63 -0.92
N SER A 131 7.07 -4.18 -0.49
CA SER A 131 6.40 -3.80 0.77
C SER A 131 6.96 -4.50 2.02
N HIS A 132 7.88 -5.45 1.87
CA HIS A 132 8.45 -6.19 3.02
C HIS A 132 9.18 -5.29 4.01
N VAL A 133 9.85 -4.24 3.54
CA VAL A 133 10.49 -3.26 4.43
C VAL A 133 9.49 -2.64 5.42
N ALA A 134 8.27 -2.34 4.98
CA ALA A 134 7.22 -1.81 5.86
C ALA A 134 6.69 -2.88 6.82
N GLY A 135 6.60 -4.14 6.37
CA GLY A 135 6.20 -5.25 7.24
C GLY A 135 7.19 -5.50 8.38
N TYR A 136 8.50 -5.53 8.09
CA TYR A 136 9.54 -5.61 9.12
C TYR A 136 9.55 -4.36 10.00
N GLY A 137 9.37 -3.17 9.43
CA GLY A 137 9.23 -1.93 10.19
C GLY A 137 8.04 -1.95 11.16
N MET A 138 6.92 -2.54 10.77
CA MET A 138 5.77 -2.72 11.67
C MET A 138 6.09 -3.67 12.83
N LEU A 139 6.80 -4.78 12.57
CA LEU A 139 7.28 -5.67 13.63
C LEU A 139 8.24 -4.94 14.58
N TYR A 140 9.15 -4.11 14.03
CA TYR A 140 10.05 -3.28 14.83
C TYR A 140 9.28 -2.30 15.73
N VAL A 141 8.30 -1.56 15.21
CA VAL A 141 7.50 -0.62 16.01
C VAL A 141 6.73 -1.33 17.13
N LEU A 142 6.11 -2.46 16.83
CA LEU A 142 5.27 -3.20 17.79
C LEU A 142 6.10 -3.86 18.90
N THR A 143 7.30 -4.34 18.59
CA THR A 143 8.15 -5.07 19.54
C THR A 143 9.18 -4.17 20.22
N GLY A 144 9.68 -3.15 19.52
CA GLY A 144 10.88 -2.39 19.88
C GLY A 144 12.19 -3.15 19.62
N ASP A 145 12.13 -4.35 19.05
CA ASP A 145 13.30 -5.22 18.86
C ASP A 145 13.99 -4.89 17.54
N LYS A 146 15.24 -4.42 17.64
CA LYS A 146 16.07 -4.03 16.51
C LYS A 146 16.32 -5.18 15.53
N LYS A 147 16.19 -6.45 15.97
CA LYS A 147 16.33 -7.61 15.07
C LYS A 147 15.39 -7.57 13.86
N TYR A 148 14.27 -6.84 13.93
CA TYR A 148 13.38 -6.66 12.78
C TYR A 148 13.79 -5.48 11.88
N ALA A 149 14.53 -4.49 12.39
CA ALA A 149 15.01 -3.38 11.56
C ALA A 149 16.11 -3.82 10.58
N ASP A 150 16.91 -4.83 10.94
CA ASP A 150 17.98 -5.38 10.10
C ASP A 150 17.47 -6.05 8.81
N PRO A 151 16.55 -7.04 8.85
CA PRO A 151 15.93 -7.56 7.62
C PRO A 151 15.11 -6.48 6.90
N GLY A 152 14.53 -5.51 7.62
CA GLY A 152 13.95 -4.32 6.99
C GLY A 152 14.96 -3.54 6.14
N ARG A 153 16.17 -3.34 6.65
CA ARG A 153 17.29 -2.71 5.91
C ARG A 153 17.68 -3.54 4.70
N GLU A 154 17.79 -4.85 4.83
CA GLU A 154 18.12 -5.74 3.71
C GLU A 154 17.04 -5.71 2.61
N CYS A 155 15.75 -5.75 2.98
CA CYS A 155 14.65 -5.56 2.03
C CYS A 155 14.69 -4.21 1.32
N MET A 156 15.05 -3.14 2.04
CA MET A 156 15.23 -1.81 1.46
C MET A 156 16.36 -1.81 0.44
N GLU A 157 17.52 -2.41 0.75
CA GLU A 157 18.62 -2.56 -0.21
C GLU A 157 18.17 -3.29 -1.48
N LYS A 158 17.42 -4.39 -1.34
CA LYS A 158 16.90 -5.14 -2.50
C LYS A 158 15.95 -4.30 -3.35
N SER A 159 15.11 -3.48 -2.72
CA SER A 159 14.25 -2.53 -3.42
C SER A 159 15.09 -1.51 -4.19
N LEU A 160 16.09 -0.89 -3.55
CA LEU A 160 16.98 0.11 -4.18
C LEU A 160 17.85 -0.47 -5.30
N GLU A 161 18.24 -1.75 -5.20
CA GLU A 161 18.91 -2.52 -6.24
C GLU A 161 18.01 -2.84 -7.45
N GLY A 162 16.69 -2.61 -7.34
CA GLY A 162 15.72 -2.85 -8.40
C GLY A 162 15.19 -4.27 -8.48
N TYR A 163 15.27 -5.05 -7.39
CA TYR A 163 14.52 -6.30 -7.32
C TYR A 163 13.03 -6.01 -7.36
N ARG A 164 12.35 -6.75 -8.24
CA ARG A 164 10.92 -6.57 -8.48
C ARG A 164 10.08 -7.29 -7.45
N ASP A 165 8.85 -6.80 -7.34
CA ASP A 165 7.77 -7.48 -6.65
C ASP A 165 7.47 -8.85 -7.27
N ARG A 166 6.63 -9.61 -6.57
CA ARG A 166 5.94 -10.78 -7.11
C ARG A 166 5.15 -10.43 -8.37
N ASP A 167 4.47 -9.29 -8.39
CA ASP A 167 3.96 -8.69 -9.63
C ASP A 167 5.07 -7.84 -10.25
N GLN A 168 5.73 -8.39 -11.27
CA GLN A 168 6.93 -7.79 -11.88
C GLN A 168 6.72 -6.36 -12.39
N ARG A 169 5.50 -5.82 -12.45
CA ARG A 169 5.25 -4.43 -12.87
C ARG A 169 5.67 -3.42 -11.80
N TYR A 170 5.71 -3.85 -10.54
CA TYR A 170 6.11 -3.03 -9.40
C TYR A 170 7.59 -3.20 -9.08
N SER A 171 8.25 -2.07 -8.85
CA SER A 171 9.66 -1.99 -8.49
C SER A 171 9.97 -0.56 -8.06
N PHE A 172 10.90 -0.37 -7.13
CA PHE A 172 11.44 0.96 -6.90
C PHE A 172 12.18 1.44 -8.15
N LYS A 173 13.01 0.59 -8.78
CA LYS A 173 13.75 0.92 -10.01
C LYS A 173 13.05 0.45 -11.28
N ALA A 174 12.95 1.33 -12.27
CA ALA A 174 12.29 1.07 -13.56
C ALA A 174 10.89 0.43 -13.44
N PRO A 175 9.96 0.93 -12.61
CA PRO A 175 8.59 0.40 -12.56
C PRO A 175 7.92 0.46 -13.95
N TYR A 176 6.94 -0.42 -14.18
CA TYR A 176 6.20 -0.45 -15.44
C TYR A 176 5.18 0.71 -15.52
N GLY A 177 5.71 1.92 -15.75
CA GLY A 177 4.96 3.16 -15.85
C GLY A 177 4.58 3.81 -14.51
N ALA A 178 4.12 5.06 -14.59
CA ALA A 178 3.82 5.89 -13.43
C ALA A 178 2.77 5.32 -12.47
N LEU A 179 1.84 4.51 -12.97
CA LEU A 179 0.82 3.85 -12.16
C LEU A 179 1.42 2.85 -11.15
N ARG A 180 2.59 2.28 -11.47
CA ARG A 180 3.30 1.31 -10.61
C ARG A 180 4.41 1.97 -9.80
N ALA A 181 4.98 3.06 -10.31
CA ALA A 181 5.98 3.85 -9.61
C ALA A 181 5.46 4.39 -8.28
N GLY A 182 4.25 4.96 -8.28
CA GLY A 182 3.67 5.56 -7.08
C GLY A 182 3.57 4.60 -5.90
N PRO A 183 2.91 3.42 -6.02
CA PRO A 183 2.82 2.47 -4.93
C PRO A 183 4.20 1.96 -4.48
N SER A 184 5.11 1.68 -5.43
CA SER A 184 6.47 1.25 -5.11
C SER A 184 7.24 2.28 -4.29
N LEU A 185 7.19 3.54 -4.69
CA LEU A 185 7.75 4.66 -3.93
C LEU A 185 7.08 4.80 -2.57
N GLY A 186 5.75 4.66 -2.52
CA GLY A 186 4.98 4.82 -1.30
C GLY A 186 5.33 3.81 -0.22
N TRP A 187 5.38 2.53 -0.59
CA TRP A 187 5.78 1.45 0.34
C TRP A 187 7.25 1.56 0.76
N THR A 188 8.12 2.04 -0.13
CA THR A 188 9.52 2.34 0.22
C THR A 188 9.60 3.44 1.28
N ALA A 189 8.85 4.54 1.10
CA ALA A 189 8.79 5.63 2.08
C ALA A 189 8.18 5.19 3.41
N LEU A 190 7.16 4.34 3.39
CA LEU A 190 6.59 3.77 4.62
C LEU A 190 7.59 2.87 5.35
N GLY A 191 8.32 2.04 4.62
CA GLY A 191 9.40 1.24 5.18
C GLY A 191 10.47 2.08 5.85
N TYR A 192 10.90 3.16 5.19
CA TYR A 192 11.84 4.13 5.76
C TYR A 192 11.32 4.75 7.07
N ASP A 193 10.05 5.20 7.07
CA ASP A 193 9.43 5.84 8.24
C ASP A 193 9.33 4.90 9.44
N LEU A 194 8.92 3.65 9.21
CA LEU A 194 8.73 2.66 10.27
C LEU A 194 10.06 2.15 10.84
N CYS A 195 11.09 1.98 9.99
CA CYS A 195 12.40 1.49 10.41
C CYS A 195 13.38 2.60 10.82
N TYR A 196 12.98 3.87 10.77
CA TYR A 196 13.88 5.03 10.92
C TYR A 196 14.77 4.97 12.17
N ASP A 197 14.20 4.71 13.34
CA ASP A 197 14.94 4.65 14.61
C ASP A 197 15.80 3.37 14.75
N GLY A 198 15.58 2.38 13.89
CA GLY A 198 16.36 1.14 13.86
C GLY A 198 17.63 1.21 13.02
N TRP A 199 17.77 2.23 12.16
CA TRP A 199 18.89 2.35 11.22
C TRP A 199 19.89 3.43 11.62
N ASP A 200 21.15 3.25 11.20
CA ASP A 200 22.19 4.26 11.40
C ASP A 200 21.98 5.49 10.50
N ASP A 201 22.54 6.63 10.88
CA ASP A 201 22.37 7.90 10.17
C ASP A 201 22.84 7.86 8.72
N ALA A 202 23.93 7.15 8.43
CA ALA A 202 24.47 7.07 7.08
C ALA A 202 23.49 6.34 6.16
N TYR A 203 22.93 5.24 6.64
CA TYR A 203 21.93 4.49 5.90
C TYR A 203 20.63 5.26 5.74
N ARG A 204 20.17 5.95 6.79
CA ARG A 204 19.00 6.85 6.70
C ARG A 204 19.17 7.90 5.61
N ARG A 205 20.33 8.56 5.56
CA ARG A 205 20.65 9.54 4.52
C ARG A 205 20.60 8.93 3.12
N LYS A 206 21.23 7.77 2.92
CA LYS A 206 21.18 7.05 1.63
C LYS A 206 19.75 6.81 1.14
N VAL A 207 18.87 6.32 2.02
CA VAL A 207 17.48 6.02 1.64
C VAL A 207 16.68 7.32 1.41
N ALA A 208 16.88 8.33 2.25
CA ALA A 208 16.26 9.64 2.07
C ALA A 208 16.65 10.27 0.73
N ASP A 209 17.93 10.24 0.38
CA ASP A 209 18.43 10.75 -0.90
C ASP A 209 17.81 9.99 -2.08
N ALA A 210 17.68 8.66 -1.97
CA ALA A 210 17.04 7.86 -3.02
C ALA A 210 15.55 8.21 -3.22
N ILE A 211 14.81 8.49 -2.14
CA ILE A 211 13.40 8.87 -2.19
C ILE A 211 13.23 10.31 -2.69
N GLN A 212 14.03 11.25 -2.17
CA GLN A 212 13.96 12.67 -2.54
C GLN A 212 14.31 12.89 -4.01
N ASN A 213 15.31 12.16 -4.51
CA ASN A 213 15.77 12.24 -5.90
C ASN A 213 15.11 11.19 -6.81
N TYR A 214 13.97 10.63 -6.40
CA TYR A 214 13.29 9.60 -7.17
C TYR A 214 12.85 10.12 -8.53
N ASN A 215 13.39 9.52 -9.59
CA ASN A 215 13.03 9.76 -10.98
C ASN A 215 13.41 8.55 -11.83
N GLU A 216 12.43 7.71 -12.13
CA GLU A 216 12.65 6.46 -12.86
C GLU A 216 12.20 6.52 -14.32
N GLY A 217 12.01 7.75 -14.85
CA GLY A 217 11.70 7.99 -16.24
C GLY A 217 10.47 8.87 -16.43
N LYS A 218 9.89 8.80 -17.64
CA LYS A 218 8.83 9.69 -18.09
C LYS A 218 7.61 9.63 -17.15
N TRP A 219 7.29 10.75 -16.51
CA TRP A 219 6.16 10.89 -15.57
C TRP A 219 6.32 10.16 -14.23
N MET A 220 7.54 9.77 -13.88
CA MET A 220 7.86 8.96 -12.70
C MET A 220 8.83 9.66 -11.75
N SER A 221 8.95 10.99 -11.84
CA SER A 221 9.62 11.77 -10.79
C SER A 221 8.71 11.91 -9.56
N LEU A 222 9.31 12.06 -8.36
CA LEU A 222 8.57 12.31 -7.12
C LEU A 222 7.59 13.49 -7.28
N GLU A 223 8.02 14.58 -7.92
CA GLU A 223 7.19 15.76 -8.14
C GLU A 223 5.96 15.46 -9.03
N GLU A 224 6.15 14.73 -10.13
CA GLU A 224 5.05 14.37 -11.03
C GLU A 224 4.06 13.41 -10.38
N LEU A 225 4.57 12.43 -9.61
CA LEU A 225 3.73 11.50 -8.87
C LEU A 225 2.92 12.22 -7.78
N ALA A 226 3.53 13.15 -7.06
CA ALA A 226 2.86 13.96 -6.04
C ALA A 226 1.84 14.95 -6.60
N ARG A 227 2.09 15.52 -7.79
CA ARG A 227 1.12 16.41 -8.44
C ARG A 227 -0.16 15.67 -8.82
N GLY A 228 -0.10 14.36 -9.05
CA GLY A 228 -1.27 13.54 -9.36
C GLY A 228 -2.00 13.94 -10.66
N ALA A 229 -1.42 14.81 -11.49
CA ALA A 229 -2.07 15.42 -12.67
C ALA A 229 -2.54 14.38 -13.71
N ARG A 230 -2.00 13.16 -13.66
CA ARG A 230 -2.34 12.04 -14.55
C ARG A 230 -3.36 11.08 -13.97
N GLN A 231 -3.66 11.19 -12.68
CA GLN A 231 -4.68 10.36 -12.03
C GLN A 231 -6.05 11.01 -12.28
N ARG A 232 -6.80 10.46 -13.24
CA ARG A 232 -8.15 10.95 -13.54
C ARG A 232 -9.08 10.67 -12.33
N PRO A 233 -9.94 11.61 -11.92
CA PRO A 233 -10.88 11.43 -10.81
C PRO A 233 -11.77 10.18 -10.92
N GLY A 234 -12.02 9.69 -12.13
CA GLY A 234 -12.80 8.47 -12.38
C GLY A 234 -12.00 7.16 -12.45
N SER A 235 -10.69 7.19 -12.25
CA SER A 235 -9.92 5.95 -12.12
C SER A 235 -10.01 5.44 -10.69
N SER A 236 -10.43 4.19 -10.49
CA SER A 236 -10.39 3.52 -9.18
C SER A 236 -8.98 3.48 -8.56
N ALA A 237 -7.94 3.72 -9.36
CA ALA A 237 -6.56 3.83 -8.89
C ALA A 237 -6.17 5.24 -8.39
N GLY A 238 -7.00 6.27 -8.59
CA GLY A 238 -6.64 7.68 -8.37
C GLY A 238 -6.93 8.23 -6.96
N LEU A 239 -7.81 7.61 -6.18
CA LEU A 239 -8.25 8.17 -4.90
C LEU A 239 -7.21 8.02 -3.75
N PRO A 240 -6.64 6.84 -3.48
CA PRO A 240 -5.65 6.70 -2.40
C PRO A 240 -4.26 7.27 -2.78
N MET A 241 -4.02 7.51 -4.07
CA MET A 241 -2.70 7.84 -4.61
C MET A 241 -2.40 9.34 -4.73
N ARG A 242 -3.39 10.23 -4.56
CA ARG A 242 -3.15 11.69 -4.58
C ARG A 242 -2.50 12.21 -3.30
N ASN A 243 -2.89 11.67 -2.14
CA ASN A 243 -2.45 12.20 -0.85
C ASN A 243 -1.18 11.54 -0.32
N PHE A 244 -0.93 10.27 -0.68
CA PHE A 244 0.24 9.54 -0.20
C PHE A 244 1.57 10.20 -0.60
N PRO A 245 1.81 10.55 -1.88
CA PRO A 245 3.08 11.14 -2.29
C PRO A 245 3.22 12.61 -1.86
N ALA A 246 2.11 13.33 -1.66
CA ALA A 246 2.12 14.66 -1.06
C ALA A 246 2.62 14.61 0.40
N GLY A 247 2.16 13.62 1.18
CA GLY A 247 2.66 13.35 2.52
C GLY A 247 4.15 12.97 2.56
N ILE A 248 4.63 12.20 1.56
CA ILE A 248 6.06 11.89 1.40
C ILE A 248 6.87 13.17 1.17
N ARG A 249 6.49 14.02 0.21
CA ARG A 249 7.23 15.25 -0.11
C ARG A 249 7.40 16.14 1.13
N THR A 250 6.31 16.42 1.85
CA THR A 250 6.34 17.24 3.07
C THR A 250 7.19 16.57 4.15
N SER A 251 7.07 15.25 4.32
CA SER A 251 7.84 14.50 5.31
C SER A 251 9.34 14.57 5.05
N PHE A 252 9.80 14.38 3.81
CA PHE A 252 11.24 14.38 3.51
C PHE A 252 11.86 15.79 3.50
N MET A 253 11.08 16.84 3.20
CA MET A 253 11.56 18.23 3.26
C MET A 253 11.81 18.73 4.69
N LEU A 254 11.21 18.11 5.70
CA LEU A 254 11.38 18.48 7.11
C LEU A 254 12.58 17.79 7.80
N THR A 255 13.33 16.96 7.07
CA THR A 255 14.58 16.41 7.58
C THR A 255 15.69 17.37 7.18
N PRO A 256 16.48 17.94 8.11
CA PRO A 256 17.50 18.92 7.77
C PRO A 256 18.55 18.27 6.85
N ALA A 257 18.52 18.63 5.57
CA ALA A 257 19.55 18.26 4.62
C ALA A 257 20.87 18.96 5.01
N PRO A 258 22.04 18.30 4.86
CA PRO A 258 23.30 19.02 4.94
C PRO A 258 23.33 20.08 3.84
N ARG A 259 23.78 21.29 4.20
CA ARG A 259 23.84 22.47 3.34
C ARG A 259 24.44 22.15 1.96
N SER A 260 23.59 21.92 0.96
CA SER A 260 23.95 22.05 -0.44
C SER A 260 22.78 22.66 -1.21
N ARG A 261 23.06 23.85 -1.76
CA ARG A 261 22.34 24.77 -2.65
C ARG A 261 20.85 24.52 -3.00
N THR A 262 20.05 25.54 -2.68
CA THR A 262 18.84 26.03 -3.38
C THR A 262 17.75 25.01 -3.73
N ILE A 263 16.75 24.89 -2.83
CA ILE A 263 15.34 24.70 -3.21
C ILE A 263 14.56 25.82 -2.53
N SER A 264 14.44 26.95 -3.21
CA SER A 264 13.52 28.03 -2.86
C SER A 264 12.57 28.22 -4.04
N ALA A 265 11.28 28.45 -3.73
CA ALA A 265 10.14 28.64 -4.63
C ALA A 265 9.54 27.35 -5.24
N CYS A 266 8.53 26.80 -4.57
CA CYS A 266 7.42 26.04 -5.18
C CYS A 266 6.30 25.87 -4.13
N ALA A 267 5.70 26.99 -3.69
CA ALA A 267 4.51 27.00 -2.85
C ALA A 267 3.60 28.16 -3.26
N ALA A 268 3.10 28.13 -4.49
CA ALA A 268 1.96 28.91 -4.94
C ALA A 268 1.44 28.33 -6.27
N GLY A 269 0.14 27.99 -6.33
CA GLY A 269 -0.55 27.69 -7.58
C GLY A 269 -1.10 26.28 -7.69
N ALA A 270 -2.33 26.07 -7.22
CA ALA A 270 -3.21 25.01 -7.71
C ALA A 270 -4.64 25.55 -7.75
N ASP A 271 -5.06 26.01 -8.92
CA ASP A 271 -6.44 26.40 -9.19
C ASP A 271 -7.34 25.15 -9.30
N SER A 272 -8.52 25.23 -8.71
CA SER A 272 -9.49 24.14 -8.55
C SER A 272 -10.39 23.95 -9.78
N ALA A 273 -10.50 22.72 -10.28
CA ALA A 273 -11.58 22.28 -11.17
C ALA A 273 -12.58 21.40 -10.39
N PRO A 274 -13.90 21.45 -10.67
CA PRO A 274 -14.91 20.80 -9.85
C PRO A 274 -14.91 19.26 -10.00
N ALA A 275 -15.07 18.56 -8.86
CA ALA A 275 -15.14 17.10 -8.78
C ALA A 275 -16.60 16.62 -8.70
N ALA A 276 -16.91 15.49 -9.34
CA ALA A 276 -18.19 14.79 -9.21
C ALA A 276 -18.26 14.01 -7.88
N SER A 277 -19.40 14.07 -7.18
CA SER A 277 -19.60 13.44 -5.87
C SER A 277 -19.85 11.93 -6.02
N LEU A 278 -19.12 11.11 -5.26
CA LEU A 278 -19.37 9.67 -5.07
C LEU A 278 -19.51 9.37 -3.58
N THR A 279 -20.29 8.35 -3.22
CA THR A 279 -20.62 8.03 -1.83
C THR A 279 -19.58 7.08 -1.20
N ALA A 280 -19.46 7.11 0.13
CA ALA A 280 -18.50 6.29 0.88
C ALA A 280 -18.70 4.76 0.71
N SER A 281 -19.90 4.32 0.31
CA SER A 281 -20.22 2.90 0.05
C SER A 281 -19.57 2.37 -1.24
N ASP A 282 -19.39 3.24 -2.24
CA ASP A 282 -18.77 2.90 -3.52
C ASP A 282 -17.25 2.66 -3.40
N MET A 283 -16.63 3.19 -2.33
CA MET A 283 -15.18 3.13 -2.09
C MET A 283 -14.71 1.77 -1.55
N TYR A 284 -15.53 1.04 -0.78
CA TYR A 284 -15.11 -0.18 -0.08
C TYR A 284 -15.21 -1.47 -0.91
N SER A 285 -16.08 -1.53 -1.92
CA SER A 285 -16.26 -2.76 -2.73
C SER A 285 -15.19 -2.96 -3.81
N SER A 286 -14.50 -1.90 -4.26
CA SER A 286 -13.59 -1.96 -5.43
C SER A 286 -12.13 -2.28 -5.08
N ALA A 287 -11.64 -1.92 -3.88
CA ALA A 287 -10.28 -2.25 -3.42
C ALA A 287 -10.03 -3.77 -3.24
N ALA A 288 -11.10 -4.57 -3.19
CA ALA A 288 -11.04 -6.00 -2.93
C ALA A 288 -10.52 -6.84 -4.12
N SER A 289 -10.47 -6.33 -5.35
CA SER A 289 -10.01 -7.08 -6.54
C SER A 289 -8.51 -6.91 -6.81
N VAL A 290 -7.97 -5.69 -6.71
CA VAL A 290 -6.53 -5.40 -6.86
C VAL A 290 -5.74 -5.78 -5.58
N GLY A 291 -6.37 -5.66 -4.40
CA GLY A 291 -5.73 -5.93 -3.11
C GLY A 291 -5.56 -7.42 -2.76
N ARG A 292 -6.27 -8.36 -3.42
CA ARG A 292 -6.18 -9.80 -3.08
C ARG A 292 -4.85 -10.44 -3.48
N LEU A 293 -4.19 -9.92 -4.52
CA LEU A 293 -2.99 -10.56 -5.10
C LEU A 293 -1.71 -9.72 -4.97
N CYS A 294 -1.77 -8.41 -4.73
CA CYS A 294 -0.55 -7.59 -4.76
C CYS A 294 -0.06 -7.14 -3.38
N PHE A 295 -0.90 -7.20 -2.33
CA PHE A 295 -0.69 -6.37 -1.14
C PHE A 295 -1.08 -7.03 0.20
N PRO A 296 -0.58 -8.24 0.51
CA PRO A 296 -0.93 -8.93 1.74
C PRO A 296 -0.46 -8.20 3.02
N CYS A 297 0.67 -7.49 2.97
CA CYS A 297 1.18 -6.69 4.09
C CYS A 297 0.32 -5.44 4.38
N CYS A 298 -0.36 -4.91 3.37
CA CYS A 298 -1.14 -3.67 3.50
C CYS A 298 -2.38 -3.85 4.37
N ARG A 299 -3.09 -4.97 4.17
CA ARG A 299 -4.27 -5.32 4.97
C ARG A 299 -3.96 -5.49 6.46
N VAL A 300 -2.73 -5.90 6.78
CA VAL A 300 -2.28 -6.04 8.17
C VAL A 300 -2.16 -4.66 8.82
N VAL A 301 -1.52 -3.71 8.12
CA VAL A 301 -1.35 -2.35 8.63
C VAL A 301 -2.71 -1.68 8.80
N ASP A 302 -3.58 -1.73 7.79
CA ASP A 302 -4.90 -1.13 7.85
C ASP A 302 -5.75 -1.70 9.00
N ALA A 303 -5.79 -3.03 9.16
CA ALA A 303 -6.57 -3.67 10.22
C ALA A 303 -6.05 -3.39 11.64
N LEU A 304 -4.76 -3.05 11.80
CA LEU A 304 -4.22 -2.60 13.08
C LEU A 304 -4.54 -1.14 13.38
N MET A 305 -4.90 -0.34 12.37
CA MET A 305 -5.23 1.08 12.52
C MET A 305 -6.72 1.32 12.75
N THR A 306 -7.61 0.50 12.17
CA THR A 306 -9.07 0.63 12.26
C THR A 306 -9.63 -0.10 13.46
#